data_AF-A0A7X0BY80-F1
#
_entry.id   AF-A0A7X0BY80-F1
#
_cell.length_a   1.000
_cell.length_b   1.000
_cell.length_c   1.000
_cell.angle_alpha   90.00
_cell.angle_beta   90.00
_cell.angle_gamma   90.00
#
_symmetry.space_group_name_H-M   'P 1'
#
loop_
_entity.id
_entity.type
_entity.pdbx_description
1 polymer ?
#
loop_
_entity_poly.entity_id
_entity_poly.type
_entity_poly.pdbx_seq_one_letter_code
_entity_poly.pdbx_strand_id
1 'polypeptide(L)' 'MDETGFVKKGTASAGVQRQYTGTAGRIENSQIGVFLAYATPAGRALLDRRLYLPEHTWLADPGFTAFGVP' A
#
# COMPACT_ATOMS: atom_id res chain seq x y z
N MET A 1 10.61 6.83 6.15
CA MET A 1 9.30 6.29 5.75
C MET A 1 9.22 6.41 4.25
N ASP A 2 8.77 5.36 3.57
CA ASP A 2 8.74 5.26 2.11
C ASP A 2 7.37 4.79 1.64
N GLU A 3 6.88 5.36 0.54
CA GLU A 3 5.68 4.92 -0.16
C GLU A 3 6.08 4.18 -1.42
N THR A 4 5.69 2.91 -1.53
CA THR A 4 5.98 2.08 -2.69
C THR A 4 4.68 1.55 -3.28
N GLY A 5 4.52 1.73 -4.60
CA GLY A 5 3.34 1.24 -5.31
C GLY A 5 3.61 -0.03 -6.11
N PHE A 6 2.78 -1.03 -5.88
CA PHE A 6 2.81 -2.33 -6.53
C PHE A 6 1.71 -2.39 -7.59
N VAL A 7 2.08 -2.32 -8.87
CA VAL A 7 1.13 -2.39 -9.99
C VAL A 7 0.40 -3.74 -10.00
N LYS A 8 -0.91 -3.72 -10.23
CA LYS A 8 -1.79 -4.90 -10.26
C LYS A 8 -2.63 -4.92 -11.52
N LYS A 9 -2.96 -6.12 -12.01
CA LYS A 9 -3.83 -6.31 -13.19
C LYS A 9 -5.32 -6.52 -12.84
N GLY A 10 -5.70 -6.60 -11.57
CA GLY A 10 -7.07 -6.86 -11.13
C GLY A 10 -7.43 -6.14 -9.82
N THR A 11 -8.62 -6.44 -9.29
CA THR A 11 -9.22 -5.75 -8.13
C THR A 11 -9.28 -6.57 -6.85
N ALA A 12 -8.85 -7.83 -6.89
CA ALA A 12 -9.00 -8.76 -5.76
C ALA A 12 -8.03 -8.50 -4.59
N SER A 13 -7.00 -7.66 -4.76
CA SER A 13 -6.04 -7.34 -3.69
C SER A 13 -6.54 -6.15 -2.86
N ALA A 14 -6.47 -6.25 -1.53
CA ALA A 14 -6.84 -5.15 -0.64
C ALA A 14 -6.16 -3.82 -1.00
N GLY A 15 -6.88 -2.70 -0.95
CA GLY A 15 -6.34 -1.37 -1.24
C GLY A 15 -5.88 -1.15 -2.68
N VAL A 16 -6.15 -2.09 -3.59
CA VAL A 16 -5.87 -1.88 -5.02
C VAL A 16 -6.90 -0.94 -5.62
N GLN A 17 -6.43 0.11 -6.28
CA GLN A 17 -7.24 0.97 -7.13
C GLN A 17 -6.31 1.82 -8.01
N ARG A 18 -6.88 2.69 -8.85
CA ARG A 18 -6.10 3.69 -9.59
C ARG A 18 -5.58 4.76 -8.65
N GLN A 19 -4.27 4.79 -8.43
CA GLN A 19 -3.58 5.74 -7.54
C GLN A 19 -2.28 6.16 -8.20
N TYR A 20 -1.76 7.32 -7.81
CA TYR A 20 -0.39 7.65 -8.16
C TYR A 20 0.54 6.64 -7.49
N THR A 21 1.49 6.09 -8.24
CA THR A 21 2.55 5.23 -7.70
C THR A 21 3.89 5.84 -8.09
N GLY A 22 4.72 6.12 -7.07
CA GLY A 22 6.07 6.62 -7.31
C GLY A 22 6.91 5.67 -8.17
N THR A 23 6.65 4.35 -8.08
CA THR A 23 7.37 3.33 -8.84
C THR A 23 7.09 3.38 -10.34
N ALA A 24 5.85 3.67 -10.75
CA ALA A 24 5.50 3.80 -12.18
C ALA A 24 5.51 5.26 -12.67
N GLY A 25 5.63 6.24 -11.76
CA GLY A 25 5.63 7.67 -12.07
C GLY A 25 4.30 8.22 -12.60
N ARG A 26 3.20 7.47 -12.46
CA ARG A 26 1.88 7.81 -13.01
C ARG A 26 0.75 7.22 -12.18
N ILE A 27 -0.48 7.62 -12.52
CA ILE A 27 -1.69 6.99 -11.99
C ILE A 27 -1.93 5.66 -12.71
N GLU A 28 -1.87 4.57 -11.98
CA GLU A 28 -2.14 3.23 -12.49
C GLU A 28 -2.82 2.37 -11.41
N ASN A 29 -3.43 1.25 -11.81
CA ASN A 29 -4.02 0.32 -10.87
C ASN A 29 -2.92 -0.30 -10.00
N SER A 30 -2.82 0.16 -8.75
CA SER A 30 -1.72 -0.14 -7.85
C SER A 30 -2.22 -0.31 -6.42
N GLN A 31 -1.51 -1.16 -5.70
CA GLN A 31 -1.59 -1.30 -4.25
C GLN A 31 -0.43 -0.51 -3.63
N ILE A 32 -0.70 0.34 -2.64
CA ILE A 32 0.32 1.22 -2.06
C ILE A 32 0.71 0.72 -0.66
N GLY A 33 2.00 0.40 -0.47
CA GLY A 33 2.56 0.05 0.83
C GLY A 33 3.37 1.21 1.41
N VAL A 34 3.22 1.46 2.70
CA VAL A 34 4.02 2.40 3.47
C VAL A 34 4.99 1.62 4.35
N PHE A 35 6.28 1.91 4.23
CA PHE A 35 7.36 1.18 4.89
C PHE A 35 8.17 2.09 5.82
N LEU A 36 8.42 1.61 7.04
CA LEU A 36 9.30 2.26 7.99
C LEU A 36 10.61 1.48 8.08
N ALA A 37 11.70 2.11 7.67
CA ALA A 37 13.05 1.57 7.81
C ALA A 37 13.89 2.45 8.73
N TYR A 38 14.70 1.81 9.56
CA TYR A 38 15.74 2.45 10.36
C TYR A 38 17.09 2.32 9.66
N ALA A 39 17.75 3.43 9.40
CA ALA A 39 19.00 3.49 8.67
C ALA A 39 20.14 3.96 9.59
N THR A 40 21.27 3.24 9.53
CA THR A 40 22.53 3.57 10.19
C THR A 40 23.67 3.47 9.19
N PRO A 41 24.88 3.98 9.50
CA PRO A 41 26.05 3.75 8.65
C PRO A 41 26.38 2.25 8.44
N ALA A 42 26.04 1.39 9.40
CA ALA A 42 26.30 -0.05 9.34
C ALA A 42 25.25 -0.83 8.52
N GLY A 43 24.13 -0.21 8.15
CA GLY A 43 23.08 -0.88 7.39
C GLY A 43 21.67 -0.33 7.66
N ARG A 44 20.68 -1.07 7.15
CA ARG A 44 19.26 -0.69 7.18
C ARG A 44 18.43 -1.86 7.67
N ALA A 45 17.45 -1.59 8.51
CA ALA A 45 16.49 -2.58 9.00
C ALA A 45 15.06 -2.11 8.72
N LEU A 46 14.22 -2.99 8.17
CA LEU A 46 12.78 -2.73 8.04
C LEU A 46 12.12 -2.94 9.40
N LEU A 47 11.49 -1.90 9.94
CA LEU A 47 10.84 -1.93 11.23
C LEU A 47 9.34 -2.21 11.12
N ASP A 48 8.67 -1.60 10.15
CA ASP A 48 7.22 -1.70 10.02
C ASP A 48 6.76 -1.57 8.56
N ARG A 49 5.55 -2.07 8.29
CA ARG A 49 4.86 -1.97 7.01
C ARG A 49 3.35 -1.87 7.22
N ARG A 50 2.70 -0.95 6.49
CA ARG A 50 1.25 -0.86 6.41
C ARG A 50 0.78 -0.75 4.97
N LEU A 51 -0.46 -1.18 4.74
CA LEU A 51 -1.15 -0.99 3.49
C LEU A 51 -1.93 0.32 3.55
N TYR A 52 -1.79 1.18 2.54
CA TYR A 52 -2.67 2.33 2.39
C TYR A 52 -4.02 1.88 1.85
N LEU A 53 -5.08 2.19 2.60
CA LEU A 53 -6.45 1.86 2.27
C LEU A 53 -7.24 3.14 2.00
N PRO A 54 -7.70 3.35 0.76
CA PRO A 54 -8.45 4.55 0.42
C PRO A 54 -9.82 4.54 1.10
N GLU A 55 -10.10 5.61 1.84
CA GLU A 55 -11.27 5.70 2.73
C GLU A 55 -12.60 5.54 1.97
N HIS A 56 -12.73 6.20 0.82
CA HIS A 56 -13.98 6.26 0.08
C HIS A 56 -14.32 5.00 -0.73
N THR A 57 -13.36 4.09 -0.94
CA THR A 57 -13.56 2.91 -1.80
C THR A 57 -13.40 1.60 -1.05
N TRP A 58 -12.50 1.52 -0.07
CA TRP A 58 -12.23 0.28 0.67
C TRP A 58 -12.78 0.30 2.09
N LEU A 59 -12.68 1.44 2.79
CA LEU A 59 -13.20 1.54 4.16
C LEU A 59 -14.73 1.73 4.21
N ALA A 60 -15.34 2.09 3.08
CA ALA A 60 -16.79 2.19 2.93
C ALA A 60 -17.49 0.84 2.65
N ASP A 61 -16.74 -0.22 2.34
CA ASP A 61 -17.30 -1.55 2.05
C ASP A 61 -17.45 -2.38 3.35
N PRO A 62 -18.66 -2.76 3.77
CA PRO A 62 -18.89 -3.55 4.99
C PRO A 62 -18.24 -4.95 4.97
N GLY A 63 -17.87 -5.49 3.79
CA GLY A 63 -17.15 -6.76 3.67
C GLY A 63 -15.67 -6.69 4.08
N PHE A 64 -15.13 -5.48 4.31
CA PHE A 64 -13.72 -5.25 4.59
C PHE A 64 -13.20 -5.87 5.90
N THR A 65 -14.04 -5.92 6.95
CA THR A 65 -13.66 -6.45 8.28
C THR A 65 -13.33 -7.95 8.29
N ALA A 66 -13.70 -8.70 7.25
CA ALA A 66 -13.48 -10.15 7.16
C ALA A 66 -12.06 -10.56 6.72
N PHE A 67 -11.24 -9.63 6.20
CA PHE A 67 -9.96 -9.97 5.56
C PHE A 67 -8.72 -9.83 6.47
N GLY A 68 -8.89 -9.55 7.76
CA GLY A 68 -7.77 -9.49 8.71
C GLY A 68 -6.72 -8.43 8.37
N VAL A 69 -7.14 -7.34 7.71
CA VAL A 69 -6.31 -6.17 7.41
C VAL A 69 -6.46 -5.19 8.60
N PRO A 70 -5.45 -5.08 9.49
CA PRO A 70 -5.53 -4.24 10.69
C PRO A 70 -5.30 -2.75 10.42
#